data_AF-A0A6V7WQN8-F1
#
_entry.id   AF-A0A6V7WQN8-F1
#
_cell.length_a   1.000
_cell.length_b   1.000
_cell.length_c   1.000
_cell.angle_alpha   90.00
_cell.angle_beta   90.00
_cell.angle_gamma   90.00
#
_symmetry.space_group_name_H-M   'P 1'
#
loop_
_entity.id
_entity.type
_entity.pdbx_description
1 polymer ?
#
loop_
_entity_poly.entity_id
_entity_poly.type
_entity_poly.pdbx_seq_one_letter_code
_entity_poly.pdbx_strand_id
1 'polypeptide(L)'
;MVGVSLNDSENLKKNVPTAEDQQQINKFARLHKSYLENKDQLAFLQNTAQNLTDAENEIMLMEDGQLNVPILDKINLMLEERKEYIQQQIDSLGEKIICLEAEMKDLRAILYAKFGDNIQLEDEQNNGE
;
A
#
# COMPACT_ATOMS: atom_id res chain seq x y z
N MET A 1 -11.91 -5.81 -55.06
CA MET A 1 -10.55 -5.65 -54.51
C MET A 1 -10.61 -4.44 -53.59
N VAL A 2 -10.93 -4.66 -52.31
CA VAL A 2 -11.10 -3.56 -51.35
C VAL A 2 -9.70 -3.18 -50.88
N GLY A 3 -9.26 -1.98 -51.22
CA GLY A 3 -7.96 -1.45 -50.81
C GLY A 3 -7.94 -1.30 -49.30
N VAL A 4 -7.20 -2.18 -48.61
CA VAL A 4 -6.84 -1.97 -47.21
C VAL A 4 -5.93 -0.75 -47.19
N SER A 5 -6.41 0.32 -46.56
CA SER A 5 -5.66 1.54 -46.35
C SER A 5 -4.38 1.22 -45.58
N LEU A 6 -3.22 1.55 -46.16
CA LEU A 6 -1.90 1.34 -45.53
C LEU A 6 -1.80 1.97 -44.14
N ASN A 7 -2.64 2.97 -43.82
CA ASN A 7 -2.70 3.61 -42.50
C ASN A 7 -3.24 2.70 -41.38
N ASP A 8 -4.10 1.71 -41.68
CA ASP A 8 -4.67 0.86 -40.63
C ASP A 8 -3.65 -0.17 -40.12
N SER A 9 -2.70 -0.56 -40.98
CA SER A 9 -1.65 -1.53 -40.63
C SER A 9 -0.56 -0.96 -39.72
N GLU A 10 -0.28 0.34 -39.80
CA GLU A 10 0.67 1.01 -38.89
C GLU A 10 0.07 1.28 -37.51
N ASN A 11 -1.23 1.57 -37.45
CA ASN A 11 -1.93 1.78 -36.18
C ASN A 11 -2.09 0.46 -35.39
N LEU A 12 -2.32 -0.66 -36.08
CA LEU A 12 -2.38 -1.99 -35.43
C LEU A 12 -1.06 -2.39 -34.74
N LYS A 13 0.10 -2.00 -35.28
CA LYS A 13 1.42 -2.34 -34.70
C LYS A 13 1.75 -1.56 -33.43
N LYS A 14 1.18 -0.36 -33.26
CA LYS A 14 1.34 0.45 -32.02
C LYS A 14 0.59 -0.12 -30.82
N ASN A 15 -0.46 -0.91 -31.07
CA ASN A 15 -1.34 -1.45 -30.03
C ASN A 15 -0.97 -2.87 -29.58
N VAL A 16 0.08 -3.49 -30.15
CA VAL A 16 0.56 -4.80 -29.69
C VAL A 16 1.64 -4.57 -28.63
N PRO A 17 1.45 -5.00 -27.37
CA PRO A 17 2.45 -4.85 -26.32
C PRO A 17 3.74 -5.57 -26.70
N THR A 18 4.87 -4.87 -26.58
CA THR A 18 6.19 -5.50 -26.73
C THR A 18 6.53 -6.31 -25.48
N ALA A 19 7.58 -7.13 -25.55
CA ALA A 19 8.07 -7.86 -24.38
C ALA A 19 8.47 -6.92 -23.21
N GLU A 20 9.02 -5.74 -23.53
CA GLU A 20 9.38 -4.72 -22.54
C GLU A 20 8.13 -4.11 -21.89
N ASP A 21 7.08 -3.87 -22.68
CA ASP A 21 5.81 -3.37 -22.16
C ASP A 21 5.15 -4.38 -21.24
N GLN A 22 5.14 -5.66 -21.63
CA GLN A 22 4.63 -6.72 -20.76
C GLN A 22 5.41 -6.82 -19.46
N GLN A 23 6.72 -6.56 -19.47
CA GLN A 23 7.52 -6.47 -18.24
C GLN A 23 7.08 -5.29 -17.37
N GLN A 24 6.80 -4.12 -17.95
CA GLN A 24 6.29 -2.97 -17.23
C GLN A 24 4.90 -3.23 -16.63
N ILE A 25 4.01 -3.88 -17.38
CA ILE A 25 2.67 -4.27 -16.90
C ILE A 25 2.78 -5.26 -15.73
N ASN A 26 3.62 -6.29 -15.87
CA ASN A 26 3.85 -7.26 -14.79
C ASN A 26 4.51 -6.62 -13.57
N LYS A 27 5.38 -5.62 -13.78
CA LYS A 27 5.97 -4.83 -12.69
C LYS A 27 4.90 -4.03 -11.97
N PHE A 28 4.00 -3.37 -12.71
CA PHE A 28 2.88 -2.63 -12.15
C PHE A 28 2.01 -3.52 -11.26
N ALA A 29 1.58 -4.69 -11.74
CA ALA A 29 0.79 -5.64 -10.94
C ALA A 29 1.49 -6.06 -9.64
N ARG A 30 2.82 -6.28 -9.68
CA ARG A 30 3.61 -6.59 -8.47
C ARG A 30 3.68 -5.43 -7.50
N LEU A 31 3.87 -4.20 -8.01
CA LEU A 31 3.89 -3.00 -7.18
C LEU A 31 2.53 -2.77 -6.53
N HIS A 32 1.43 -2.93 -7.27
CA HIS A 32 0.07 -2.78 -6.75
C HIS A 32 -0.24 -3.81 -5.65
N LYS A 33 0.07 -5.08 -5.91
CA LYS A 33 -0.06 -6.13 -4.89
C LYS A 33 0.72 -5.78 -3.62
N SER A 34 1.98 -5.36 -3.76
CA SER A 34 2.79 -4.98 -2.61
C SER A 34 2.20 -3.76 -1.89
N TYR A 35 1.71 -2.77 -2.62
CA TYR A 35 1.05 -1.60 -2.05
C TYR A 35 -0.17 -1.97 -1.21
N LEU A 36 -1.04 -2.86 -1.71
CA LEU A 36 -2.20 -3.36 -0.96
C LEU A 36 -1.77 -4.11 0.31
N GLU A 37 -0.81 -5.04 0.19
CA GLU A 37 -0.28 -5.78 1.34
C GLU A 37 0.30 -4.85 2.42
N ASN A 38 1.07 -3.81 2.01
CA ASN A 38 1.61 -2.83 2.94
C ASN A 38 0.49 -1.97 3.57
N LYS A 39 -0.55 -1.61 2.81
CA LYS A 39 -1.72 -0.87 3.35
C LYS A 39 -2.49 -1.67 4.38
N ASP A 40 -2.75 -2.95 4.11
CA ASP A 40 -3.42 -3.85 5.04
C ASP A 40 -2.59 -4.02 6.33
N GLN A 41 -1.28 -4.19 6.19
CA GLN A 41 -0.38 -4.28 7.33
C GLN A 41 -0.32 -2.97 8.13
N LEU A 42 -0.32 -1.82 7.46
CA LEU A 42 -0.37 -0.50 8.11
C LEU A 42 -1.66 -0.35 8.93
N ALA A 43 -2.81 -0.69 8.34
CA ALA A 43 -4.10 -0.62 9.03
C ALA A 43 -4.15 -1.54 10.26
N PHE A 44 -3.61 -2.75 10.14
CA PHE A 44 -3.47 -3.68 11.26
C PHE A 44 -2.60 -3.11 12.40
N LEU A 45 -1.47 -2.49 12.07
CA LEU A 45 -0.59 -1.89 13.07
C LEU A 45 -1.21 -0.66 13.73
N GLN A 46 -1.92 0.18 12.98
CA GLN A 46 -2.67 1.31 13.53
C GLN A 46 -3.76 0.84 14.51
N ASN A 47 -4.50 -0.21 14.17
CA ASN A 47 -5.46 -0.81 15.10
C ASN A 47 -4.77 -1.38 16.34
N THR A 48 -3.62 -2.04 16.17
CA THR A 48 -2.84 -2.57 17.29
C THR A 48 -2.35 -1.44 18.21
N ALA A 49 -1.89 -0.33 17.65
CA ALA A 49 -1.49 0.86 18.42
C ALA A 49 -2.66 1.43 19.22
N GLN A 50 -3.84 1.55 18.60
CA GLN A 50 -5.05 1.99 19.29
C GLN A 50 -5.41 1.06 20.45
N ASN A 51 -5.38 -0.26 20.23
CA ASN A 51 -5.69 -1.24 21.28
C ASN A 51 -4.71 -1.14 22.47
N LEU A 52 -3.43 -0.80 22.22
CA LEU A 52 -2.46 -0.58 23.30
C LEU A 52 -2.74 0.71 24.08
N THR A 53 -3.13 1.79 23.39
CA THR A 53 -3.55 3.04 24.02
C THR A 53 -4.81 2.83 24.86
N ASP A 54 -5.77 2.04 24.36
CA ASP A 54 -6.98 1.71 25.10
C ASP A 54 -6.64 0.89 26.35
N ALA A 55 -5.77 -0.11 26.23
CA ALA A 55 -5.29 -0.89 27.38
C ALA A 55 -4.56 -0.04 28.42
N GLU A 56 -3.74 0.93 27.99
CA GLU A 56 -3.08 1.89 28.86
C GLU A 56 -4.11 2.77 29.61
N ASN A 57 -5.13 3.27 28.91
CA ASN A 57 -6.20 4.06 29.53
C ASN A 57 -6.97 3.24 30.58
N GLU A 58 -7.29 1.97 30.28
CA GLU A 58 -7.96 1.08 31.24
C GLU A 58 -7.11 0.86 32.50
N ILE A 59 -5.78 0.75 32.36
CA ILE A 59 -4.86 0.67 33.51
C ILE A 59 -4.87 1.96 34.33
N MET A 60 -4.91 3.14 33.69
CA MET A 60 -4.99 4.43 34.39
C MET A 60 -6.30 4.62 35.15
N LEU A 61 -7.38 3.96 34.73
CA LEU A 61 -8.69 3.99 35.38
C LEU A 61 -8.81 2.98 36.53
N MET A 62 -7.84 2.08 36.73
CA MET A 62 -7.84 1.14 37.85
C MET A 62 -7.72 1.89 39.19
N GLU A 63 -8.42 1.39 40.21
CA GLU A 63 -8.37 1.98 41.54
C GLU A 63 -7.02 1.69 42.24
N ASP A 64 -6.55 2.65 43.03
CA ASP A 64 -5.34 2.50 43.84
C ASP A 64 -5.42 1.24 44.73
N GLY A 65 -4.45 0.35 44.57
CA GLY A 65 -4.36 -0.91 45.34
C GLY A 65 -4.86 -2.16 44.61
N GLN A 66 -5.40 -2.05 43.40
CA GLN A 66 -5.73 -3.22 42.56
C GLN A 66 -4.49 -3.93 42.00
N LEU A 67 -3.39 -3.19 41.80
CA LEU A 67 -2.10 -3.71 41.34
C LEU A 67 -0.96 -3.21 42.23
N ASN A 68 0.07 -4.03 42.39
CA ASN A 68 1.28 -3.65 43.10
C ASN A 68 2.10 -2.66 42.27
N VAL A 69 2.57 -1.56 42.87
CA VAL A 69 3.28 -0.46 42.18
C VAL A 69 4.44 -0.93 41.29
N PRO A 70 5.35 -1.83 41.72
CA PRO A 70 6.43 -2.32 40.86
C PRO A 70 5.95 -3.16 39.67
N ILE A 71 4.76 -3.76 39.76
CA ILE A 71 4.13 -4.49 38.65
C ILE A 71 3.56 -3.48 37.65
N LEU A 72 2.90 -2.43 38.14
CA LEU A 72 2.36 -1.35 37.32
C LEU A 72 3.47 -0.64 36.51
N ASP A 73 4.58 -0.28 37.17
CA ASP A 73 5.73 0.35 36.51
C ASP A 73 6.30 -0.53 35.39
N LYS A 74 6.38 -1.84 35.61
CA LYS A 74 6.85 -2.79 34.60
C LYS A 74 5.89 -2.89 33.41
N ILE A 75 4.58 -2.90 33.67
CA ILE A 75 3.56 -2.93 32.60
C ILE A 75 3.65 -1.66 31.76
N ASN A 76 3.74 -0.48 32.40
CA ASN A 76 3.87 0.80 31.71
C ASN A 76 5.13 0.87 30.84
N LEU A 77 6.27 0.39 31.35
CA LEU A 77 7.50 0.32 30.55
C LEU A 77 7.35 -0.59 29.32
N MET A 78 6.77 -1.78 29.50
CA MET A 78 6.53 -2.71 28.38
C MET A 78 5.54 -2.15 27.35
N LEU A 79 4.50 -1.44 27.80
CA LEU A 79 3.56 -0.77 26.92
C LEU A 79 4.24 0.32 26.10
N GLU A 80 5.09 1.13 26.74
CA GLU A 80 5.81 2.21 26.07
C GLU A 80 6.79 1.68 25.02
N GLU A 81 7.62 0.69 25.37
CA GLU A 81 8.54 0.03 24.42
C GLU A 81 7.78 -0.57 23.23
N ARG A 82 6.61 -1.18 23.49
CA ARG A 82 5.80 -1.78 22.43
C ARG A 82 5.14 -0.74 21.54
N LYS A 83 4.63 0.35 22.10
CA LYS A 83 4.05 1.48 21.37
C LYS A 83 5.10 2.13 20.47
N GLU A 84 6.30 2.39 21.00
CA GLU A 84 7.40 2.97 20.22
C GLU A 84 7.81 2.05 19.05
N TYR A 85 7.95 0.74 19.30
CA TYR A 85 8.24 -0.22 18.24
C TYR A 85 7.17 -0.24 17.15
N ILE A 86 5.89 -0.22 17.52
CA ILE A 86 4.79 -0.22 16.54
C ILE A 86 4.77 1.10 15.76
N GLN A 87 5.01 2.23 16.41
CA GLN A 87 5.07 3.53 15.75
C GLN A 87 6.18 3.58 14.69
N GLN A 88 7.38 3.07 14.99
CA GLN A 88 8.46 2.96 14.02
C GLN A 88 8.09 2.10 12.79
N GLN A 89 7.33 1.02 13.00
CA GLN A 89 6.83 0.17 11.91
C GLN A 89 5.77 0.88 11.06
N ILE A 90 4.86 1.63 11.70
CA ILE A 90 3.86 2.47 11.03
C ILE A 90 4.56 3.49 10.13
N ASP A 91 5.55 4.21 10.67
CA ASP A 91 6.29 5.23 9.92
C ASP A 91 7.04 4.61 8.73
N SER A 92 7.74 3.49 8.95
CA SER A 92 8.47 2.79 7.88
C SER A 92 7.56 2.26 6.78
N LEU A 93 6.39 1.70 7.13
CA LEU A 93 5.42 1.24 6.14
C LEU A 93 4.76 2.40 5.42
N GLY A 94 4.47 3.51 6.10
CA GLY A 94 3.96 4.72 5.50
C GLY A 94 4.90 5.26 4.40
N GLU A 95 6.20 5.33 4.69
CA GLU A 95 7.20 5.72 3.70
C GLU A 95 7.26 4.78 2.49
N LYS A 96 7.18 3.45 2.74
CA LYS A 96 7.17 2.45 1.66
C LYS A 96 5.93 2.60 0.78
N ILE A 97 4.76 2.82 1.37
CA ILE A 97 3.50 3.02 0.64
C ILE A 97 3.61 4.26 -0.25
N ILE A 98 4.14 5.37 0.26
CA ILE A 98 4.35 6.60 -0.51
C ILE A 98 5.30 6.33 -1.70
N CYS A 99 6.40 5.61 -1.46
CA CYS A 99 7.34 5.26 -2.52
C CYS A 99 6.69 4.37 -3.60
N LEU A 100 5.94 3.35 -3.19
CA LEU A 100 5.22 2.44 -4.09
C LEU A 100 4.17 3.19 -4.91
N GLU A 101 3.40 4.09 -4.29
CA GLU A 101 2.40 4.90 -4.96
C GLU A 101 3.02 5.84 -6.00
N ALA A 102 4.15 6.47 -5.67
CA ALA A 102 4.90 7.28 -6.63
C ALA A 102 5.41 6.46 -7.82
N GLU A 103 6.02 5.29 -7.57
CA GLU A 103 6.52 4.41 -8.63
C GLU A 103 5.39 3.89 -9.54
N MET A 104 4.25 3.51 -8.96
CA MET A 104 3.07 3.09 -9.72
C MET A 104 2.52 4.24 -10.57
N LYS A 105 2.45 5.46 -10.02
CA LYS A 105 1.97 6.64 -10.77
C LYS A 105 2.82 6.93 -11.99
N ASP A 106 4.14 6.89 -11.84
CA ASP A 106 5.07 7.11 -12.95
C ASP A 106 4.94 6.01 -14.02
N LEU A 107 4.89 4.74 -13.58
CA LEU A 107 4.74 3.61 -14.48
C LEU A 107 3.38 3.62 -15.21
N ARG A 108 2.32 4.03 -14.51
CA ARG A 108 0.99 4.25 -15.10
C ARG A 108 1.05 5.31 -16.20
N ALA A 109 1.65 6.46 -15.93
CA ALA A 109 1.76 7.52 -16.93
C ALA A 109 2.48 7.06 -18.20
N ILE A 110 3.54 6.26 -18.06
CA ILE A 110 4.27 5.67 -19.19
C ILE A 110 3.38 4.71 -19.99
N LEU A 111 2.68 3.80 -19.31
CA LEU A 111 1.83 2.80 -19.95
C LEU A 111 0.64 3.45 -20.69
N TYR A 112 -0.05 4.42 -20.08
CA TYR A 112 -1.15 5.13 -20.73
C TYR A 112 -0.68 6.07 -21.85
N ALA A 113 0.51 6.68 -21.73
CA ALA A 113 1.06 7.49 -22.83
C ALA A 113 1.36 6.63 -24.07
N LYS A 114 1.67 5.34 -23.88
CA LYS A 114 2.02 4.40 -24.96
C LYS A 114 0.80 3.68 -25.54
N PHE A 115 -0.10 3.19 -24.68
CA PHE A 115 -1.24 2.34 -25.07
C PHE A 115 -2.59 3.06 -25.05
N GLY A 116 -2.68 4.23 -24.43
CA GLY A 116 -3.93 4.98 -24.27
C GLY A 116 -4.99 4.14 -23.55
N ASP A 117 -6.21 4.17 -24.05
CA ASP A 117 -7.35 3.42 -23.52
C ASP A 117 -7.31 1.91 -23.87
N ASN A 118 -6.27 1.43 -24.57
CA ASN A 118 -6.16 0.01 -24.96
C ASN A 118 -5.55 -0.87 -23.87
N ILE A 119 -5.21 -0.31 -22.70
CA ILE A 119 -4.67 -1.06 -21.56
C ILE A 119 -5.54 -0.86 -20.32
N GLN A 120 -5.81 -1.96 -19.62
CA GLN A 120 -6.45 -1.96 -18.31
C GLN A 120 -5.41 -2.32 -17.25
N LEU A 121 -5.27 -1.49 -16.22
CA LEU A 121 -4.38 -1.75 -15.07
C LEU A 121 -5.18 -2.18 -13.84
N GLU A 122 -4.58 -2.98 -12.96
CA GLU A 122 -5.27 -3.58 -11.79
C GLU A 122 -5.85 -2.53 -10.83
N ASP A 123 -5.30 -1.31 -10.75
CA ASP A 123 -5.81 -0.20 -9.93
C ASP A 123 -7.23 0.28 -10.32
N GLU A 124 -7.67 0.02 -11.55
CA GLU A 124 -8.98 0.51 -12.02
C GLU A 124 -10.16 -0.24 -11.42
N GLN A 125 -9.93 -1.34 -10.69
CA GLN A 125 -10.99 -2.05 -9.96
C GLN A 125 -11.25 -1.51 -8.55
N ASN A 126 -10.48 -0.53 -8.07
CA ASN A 126 -10.62 0.00 -6.70
C ASN A 126 -10.87 1.51 -6.60
N ASN A 127 -11.18 2.17 -7.74
CA ASN A 127 -11.66 3.57 -7.76
C ASN A 127 -13.20 3.68 -7.81
N GLY A 128 -13.91 2.60 -7.49
CA GLY A 128 -15.36 2.56 -7.40
C GLY A 128 -15.78 2.07 -6.03
N GLU A 129 -15.85 3.00 -5.07
CA GLU A 129 -16.69 3.09 -3.85
C GLU A 129 -15.96 3.73 -2.67
#